data_AF-A0A094I2L3-F1
#
_entry.id   AF-A0A094I2L3-F1
#
_cell.length_a   1.000
_cell.length_b   1.000
_cell.length_c   1.000
_cell.angle_alpha   90.00
_cell.angle_beta   90.00
_cell.angle_gamma   90.00
#
_symmetry.space_group_name_H-M   'P 1'
#
loop_
_entity.id
_entity.type
_entity.pdbx_description
1 polymer ?
#
loop_
_entity_poly.entity_id
_entity_poly.type
_entity_poly.pdbx_seq_one_letter_code
_entity_poly.pdbx_strand_id
1 'polypeptide(L)'
;MAASLVKAGFNVSGYDVYEPSIQKFVAIGGKASAAVSPAEASEGAEILVLMVQTAAQADEVLFGAGAAAKALPEGSVVILNSTVSPSAVRDLSQRLSSLDKNLELIDAP
;
A
#
# COMPACT_ATOMS: atom_id res chain seq x y z
N MET A 1 -4.04 -10.84 -3.75
CA MET A 1 -5.13 -9.84 -3.76
C MET A 1 -5.13 -8.96 -5.01
N ALA A 2 -4.01 -8.29 -5.34
CA ALA A 2 -3.90 -7.38 -6.49
C ALA A 2 -4.47 -7.94 -7.82
N ALA A 3 -4.13 -9.19 -8.17
CA ALA A 3 -4.68 -9.89 -9.33
C ALA A 3 -6.22 -9.96 -9.36
N SER A 4 -6.86 -10.16 -8.20
CA SER A 4 -8.32 -10.22 -8.08
C SER A 4 -8.96 -8.85 -8.27
N LEU A 5 -8.33 -7.78 -7.76
CA LEU A 5 -8.77 -6.40 -7.97
C LEU A 5 -8.74 -6.02 -9.45
N VAL A 6 -7.67 -6.39 -10.16
CA VAL A 6 -7.58 -6.20 -11.62
C VAL A 6 -8.70 -6.94 -12.34
N LYS A 7 -8.94 -8.21 -11.98
CA LYS A 7 -10.04 -9.01 -12.56
C LYS A 7 -11.42 -8.43 -12.29
N ALA A 8 -11.60 -7.75 -11.16
CA ALA A 8 -12.83 -7.05 -10.81
C ALA A 8 -12.97 -5.68 -11.52
N GLY A 9 -11.98 -5.25 -12.32
CA GLY A 9 -12.05 -4.05 -13.15
C GLY A 9 -11.45 -2.78 -12.55
N PHE A 10 -10.82 -2.88 -11.37
CA PHE A 10 -10.12 -1.78 -10.73
C PHE A 10 -8.80 -1.46 -11.44
N ASN A 11 -8.40 -0.19 -11.40
CA ASN A 11 -7.04 0.22 -11.77
C ASN A 11 -6.12 -0.10 -10.59
N VAL A 12 -5.04 -0.86 -10.83
CA VAL A 12 -4.16 -1.30 -9.74
C VAL A 12 -2.71 -1.10 -10.16
N SER A 13 -2.06 -0.16 -9.48
CA SER A 13 -0.60 0.01 -9.56
C SER A 13 0.06 -0.82 -8.46
N GLY A 14 0.93 -1.75 -8.86
CA GLY A 14 1.59 -2.70 -7.96
C GLY A 14 3.07 -2.43 -7.82
N TYR A 15 3.57 -2.58 -6.59
CA TYR A 15 5.01 -2.60 -6.27
C TYR A 15 5.30 -3.76 -5.30
N ASP A 16 6.44 -4.42 -5.51
CA ASP A 16 7.00 -5.48 -4.68
C ASP A 16 8.52 -5.42 -4.87
N VAL A 17 9.28 -5.58 -3.78
CA VAL A 17 10.75 -5.62 -3.85
C VAL A 17 11.26 -6.83 -4.65
N TYR A 18 10.42 -7.86 -4.79
CA TYR A 18 10.69 -9.04 -5.59
C TYR A 18 10.15 -8.88 -7.01
N GLU A 19 11.04 -8.46 -7.92
CA GLU A 19 10.75 -8.19 -9.34
C GLU A 19 9.88 -9.26 -10.04
N PRO A 20 10.10 -10.58 -9.86
CA PRO A 20 9.25 -11.59 -10.50
C PRO A 20 7.77 -11.56 -10.07
N SER A 21 7.45 -11.03 -8.88
CA SER A 21 6.05 -10.80 -8.45
C SER A 21 5.37 -9.77 -9.35
N ILE A 22 6.07 -8.68 -9.66
CA ILE A 22 5.56 -7.58 -10.49
C ILE A 22 5.41 -8.02 -11.94
N GLN A 23 6.38 -8.75 -12.48
CA GLN A 23 6.30 -9.30 -13.84
C GLN A 23 5.08 -10.22 -14.00
N LYS A 24 4.84 -11.10 -13.02
CA LYS A 24 3.65 -11.96 -13.02
C LYS A 24 2.35 -11.15 -12.88
N PHE A 25 2.37 -10.07 -12.10
CA PHE A 25 1.22 -9.21 -11.91
C PHE A 25 0.85 -8.44 -13.18
N VAL A 26 1.81 -7.79 -13.84
CA VAL A 26 1.54 -7.05 -15.09
C VAL A 26 1.19 -7.99 -16.25
N ALA A 27 1.70 -9.22 -16.25
CA ALA A 27 1.34 -10.23 -17.25
C ALA A 27 -0.15 -10.63 -17.21
N ILE A 28 -0.89 -10.29 -16.14
CA ILE A 28 -2.35 -10.44 -16.08
C ILE A 28 -3.03 -9.53 -17.11
N GLY A 29 -2.39 -8.41 -17.48
CA GLY A 29 -2.94 -7.41 -18.39
C GLY A 29 -4.09 -6.61 -17.78
N GLY A 30 -4.97 -6.09 -18.64
CA GLY A 30 -6.08 -5.24 -18.22
C GLY A 30 -5.58 -3.92 -17.65
N LYS A 31 -5.92 -3.64 -16.38
CA LYS A 31 -5.61 -2.38 -15.69
C LYS A 31 -4.53 -2.54 -14.61
N ALA A 32 -3.67 -3.54 -14.77
CA ALA A 32 -2.49 -3.74 -13.93
C ALA A 32 -1.33 -2.86 -14.44
N SER A 33 -0.71 -2.08 -13.55
CA SER A 33 0.53 -1.33 -13.83
C SER A 33 1.63 -1.68 -12.83
N ALA A 34 2.88 -1.65 -13.28
CA ALA A 34 4.04 -1.75 -12.41
C ALA A 34 4.48 -0.35 -11.98
N ALA A 35 4.67 -0.16 -10.68
CA ALA A 35 5.39 0.97 -10.12
C ALA A 35 6.84 0.54 -9.79
N VAL A 36 7.76 1.49 -9.78
CA VAL A 36 9.18 1.26 -9.42
C VAL A 36 9.44 1.55 -7.93
N SER A 37 8.47 2.07 -7.20
CA SER A 37 8.56 2.34 -5.76
C SER A 37 7.19 2.32 -5.06
N PRO A 38 7.13 2.21 -3.72
CA PRO A 38 5.88 2.34 -2.98
C PRO A 38 5.21 3.72 -3.13
N ALA A 39 6.01 4.79 -3.22
CA ALA A 39 5.52 6.14 -3.45
C ALA A 39 4.78 6.25 -4.78
N GLU A 40 5.37 5.75 -5.88
CA GLU A 40 4.73 5.76 -7.20
C GLU A 40 3.49 4.87 -7.23
N ALA A 41 3.51 3.70 -6.57
CA ALA A 41 2.32 2.86 -6.45
C ALA A 41 1.16 3.56 -5.71
N SER A 42 1.48 4.52 -4.86
CA SER A 42 0.53 5.26 -4.03
C SER A 42 0.05 6.57 -4.65
N GLU A 43 0.73 7.06 -5.70
CA GLU A 43 0.38 8.32 -6.34
C GLU A 43 -0.98 8.21 -7.04
N GLY A 44 -1.92 9.08 -6.64
CA GLY A 44 -3.29 9.06 -7.15
C GLY A 44 -4.16 7.90 -6.65
N ALA A 45 -3.67 7.04 -5.75
CA ALA A 45 -4.43 5.91 -5.23
C ALA A 45 -5.32 6.32 -4.05
N GLU A 46 -6.65 6.19 -4.21
CA GLU A 46 -7.61 6.42 -3.11
C GLU A 46 -7.50 5.37 -1.99
N ILE A 47 -7.02 4.17 -2.34
CA ILE A 47 -6.84 3.04 -1.41
C ILE A 47 -5.45 2.44 -1.62
N LEU A 48 -4.66 2.38 -0.55
CA LEU A 48 -3.41 1.63 -0.50
C LEU A 48 -3.62 0.32 0.26
N VAL A 49 -3.52 -0.81 -0.45
CA VAL A 49 -3.44 -2.12 0.20
C VAL A 49 -1.98 -2.43 0.51
N LEU A 50 -1.62 -2.42 1.80
CA LEU A 50 -0.27 -2.70 2.27
C LEU A 50 -0.17 -4.12 2.79
N MET A 51 0.64 -4.95 2.13
CA MET A 51 0.82 -6.36 2.45
C MET A 51 2.32 -6.73 2.51
N VAL A 52 2.91 -6.54 3.69
CA VAL A 52 4.30 -6.89 4.02
C VAL A 52 4.38 -7.86 5.20
N GLN A 53 5.57 -8.36 5.54
CA GLN A 53 5.72 -9.41 6.56
C GLN A 53 5.81 -8.86 7.99
N THR A 54 6.35 -7.65 8.19
CA THR A 54 6.61 -7.11 9.53
C THR A 54 6.14 -5.67 9.69
N ALA A 55 5.92 -5.26 10.94
CA ALA A 55 5.59 -3.88 11.27
C ALA A 55 6.69 -2.89 10.83
N ALA A 56 7.96 -3.28 10.95
CA ALA A 56 9.09 -2.47 10.51
C ALA A 56 9.08 -2.26 8.98
N GLN A 57 8.71 -3.27 8.20
CA GLN A 57 8.54 -3.11 6.76
C GLN A 57 7.35 -2.21 6.43
N ALA A 58 6.24 -2.30 7.18
CA ALA A 58 5.09 -1.43 6.98
C ALA A 58 5.46 0.03 7.25
N ASP A 59 6.24 0.26 8.31
CA ASP A 59 6.78 1.58 8.66
C ASP A 59 7.70 2.13 7.57
N GLU A 60 8.64 1.32 7.08
CA GLU A 60 9.58 1.69 6.03
C GLU A 60 8.88 2.05 4.72
N VAL A 61 7.83 1.30 4.37
CA VAL A 61 7.00 1.56 3.19
C VAL A 61 6.21 2.86 3.34
N LEU A 62 5.57 3.08 4.48
CA LEU A 62 4.70 4.23 4.70
C LEU A 62 5.48 5.53 4.92
N PHE A 63 6.52 5.48 5.76
CA PHE A 63 7.19 6.66 6.31
C PHE A 63 8.70 6.72 6.04
N GLY A 64 9.34 5.58 5.84
CA GLY A 64 10.77 5.48 5.51
C GLY A 64 11.06 5.84 4.06
N ALA A 65 12.02 5.14 3.45
CA ALA A 65 12.40 5.36 2.06
C ALA A 65 11.25 5.08 1.06
N GLY A 66 10.26 4.28 1.46
CA GLY A 66 9.09 4.01 0.63
C GLY A 66 8.16 5.22 0.45
N ALA A 67 8.10 6.12 1.43
CA ALA A 67 7.36 7.39 1.42
C ALA A 67 5.89 7.31 0.93
N ALA A 68 5.24 6.15 1.02
CA ALA A 68 3.90 5.93 0.48
C ALA A 68 2.84 6.86 1.12
N ALA A 69 2.91 7.07 2.44
CA ALA A 69 1.97 7.96 3.13
C ALA A 69 2.08 9.42 2.64
N LYS A 70 3.28 9.85 2.25
CA LYS A 70 3.50 11.19 1.66
C LYS A 70 2.96 11.28 0.23
N ALA A 71 2.98 10.21 -0.54
CA ALA A 71 2.53 10.19 -1.93
C ALA A 71 1.00 10.03 -2.10
N LEU A 72 0.31 9.44 -1.12
CA LEU A 72 -1.14 9.24 -1.18
C LEU A 72 -1.93 10.56 -1.36
N PRO A 73 -3.04 10.60 -2.09
CA PRO A 73 -3.98 11.73 -2.05
C PRO A 73 -4.50 12.01 -0.62
N GLU A 74 -4.95 13.24 -0.38
CA GLU A 74 -5.68 13.57 0.85
C GLU A 74 -6.97 12.73 0.96
N GLY A 75 -7.29 12.26 2.18
CA GLY A 75 -8.48 11.45 2.44
C GLY A 75 -8.37 9.98 2.03
N SER A 76 -7.19 9.53 1.58
CA SER A 76 -6.99 8.13 1.17
C SER A 76 -6.98 7.16 2.34
N VAL A 77 -7.31 5.90 2.06
CA VAL A 77 -7.37 4.82 3.06
C VAL A 77 -6.20 3.86 2.88
N VAL A 78 -5.50 3.56 3.97
CA VAL A 78 -4.50 2.50 4.05
C VAL A 78 -5.15 1.25 4.64
N ILE A 79 -5.25 0.19 3.85
CA ILE A 79 -5.68 -1.12 4.31
C ILE A 79 -4.43 -1.93 4.64
N LEU A 80 -4.19 -2.17 5.93
CA LEU A 80 -3.09 -2.99 6.40
C LEU A 80 -3.53 -4.45 6.43
N ASN A 81 -2.97 -5.26 5.53
CA ASN A 81 -3.25 -6.70 5.43
C ASN A 81 -2.08 -7.55 5.98
N SER A 82 -1.15 -6.91 6.68
CA SER A 82 -0.01 -7.55 7.34
C SER A 82 -0.40 -8.10 8.70
N THR A 83 -0.05 -9.35 8.98
CA THR A 83 -0.24 -9.93 10.32
C THR A 83 0.80 -9.35 11.29
N VAL A 84 0.45 -8.28 12.00
CA VAL A 84 1.31 -7.60 12.99
C VAL A 84 0.62 -7.50 14.35
N SER A 85 1.34 -7.04 15.38
CA SER A 85 0.73 -6.89 16.70
C SER A 85 -0.30 -5.75 16.71
N PRO A 86 -1.36 -5.83 17.55
CA PRO A 86 -2.32 -4.74 17.70
C PRO A 86 -1.69 -3.41 18.15
N SER A 87 -0.55 -3.45 18.84
CA SER A 87 0.19 -2.23 19.21
C SER A 87 0.80 -1.56 17.97
N ALA A 88 1.41 -2.35 17.08
CA ALA A 88 1.99 -1.83 15.84
C ALA A 88 0.92 -1.18 14.95
N VAL A 89 -0.26 -1.77 14.85
CA VAL A 89 -1.40 -1.19 14.11
C VAL A 89 -1.78 0.19 14.68
N ARG A 90 -1.87 0.32 16.01
CA ARG A 90 -2.20 1.59 16.67
C ARG A 90 -1.12 2.64 16.43
N ASP A 91 0.15 2.26 16.50
CA ASP A 91 1.27 3.17 16.28
C ASP A 91 1.27 3.70 14.83
N LEU A 92 1.07 2.81 13.84
CA LEU A 92 0.95 3.19 12.43
C LEU A 92 -0.25 4.13 12.20
N SER A 93 -1.41 3.82 12.78
CA SER A 93 -2.63 4.63 12.69
C SER A 93 -2.45 6.03 13.30
N GLN A 94 -1.79 6.13 14.45
CA GLN A 94 -1.47 7.42 15.07
C GLN A 94 -0.52 8.25 14.19
N ARG A 95 0.50 7.62 13.60
CA ARG A 95 1.43 8.30 12.70
C ARG A 95 0.73 8.80 11.43
N LEU A 96 -0.15 7.99 10.83
CA LEU A 96 -0.96 8.43 9.67
C LEU A 96 -1.87 9.60 10.03
N SER A 97 -2.54 9.53 11.18
CA SER A 97 -3.40 10.62 11.69
C SER A 97 -2.64 11.90 12.01
N SER A 98 -1.33 11.82 12.30
CA SER A 98 -0.49 13.00 12.54
C SER A 98 -0.08 13.73 11.26
N LEU A 99 -0.37 13.17 10.09
CA LEU A 99 -0.18 13.84 8.81
C LEU A 99 -1.38 14.75 8.52
N ASP A 100 -1.12 15.97 8.03
CA ASP A 100 -2.14 16.92 7.56
C ASP A 100 -2.74 16.48 6.20
N LYS A 101 -3.22 15.25 6.13
CA LYS A 101 -3.72 14.59 4.91
C LYS A 101 -4.97 13.75 5.12
N ASN A 102 -5.53 13.70 6.34
CA ASN A 102 -6.74 12.95 6.67
C ASN A 102 -6.70 11.47 6.22
N LEU A 103 -5.55 10.81 6.39
CA LEU A 103 -5.40 9.40 6.03
C LEU A 103 -6.00 8.50 7.11
N GLU A 104 -6.78 7.50 6.69
CA GLU A 104 -7.36 6.50 7.59
C GLU A 104 -6.63 5.16 7.46
N LEU A 105 -6.52 4.40 8.56
CA LEU A 105 -5.98 3.04 8.55
C LEU A 105 -7.06 2.04 8.94
N ILE A 106 -7.26 1.05 8.07
CA ILE A 106 -8.09 -0.13 8.34
C ILE A 106 -7.18 -1.34 8.55
N ASP A 107 -7.30 -1.98 9.70
CA ASP A 107 -6.64 -3.24 10.01
C ASP A 107 -7.48 -4.41 9.47
N ALA A 108 -6.92 -5.16 8.51
CA ALA A 108 -7.59 -6.27 7.83
C ALA A 108 -6.62 -7.44 7.54
N PRO A 109 -6.04 -8.07 8.57
CA PRO A 109 -5.06 -9.15 8.41
C PRO A 109 -5.63 -10.41 7.72
#